data_AF-A0A370F1K7-F1
#
_entry.id   AF-A0A370F1K7-F1
#
_cell.length_a   1.000
_cell.length_b   1.000
_cell.length_c   1.000
_cell.angle_alpha   90.00
_cell.angle_beta   90.00
_cell.angle_gamma   90.00
#
_symmetry.space_group_name_H-M   'P 1'
#
loop_
_entity.id
_entity.type
_entity.pdbx_description
1 polymer ?
#
loop_
_entity_poly.entity_id
_entity_poly.type
_entity_poly.pdbx_seq_one_letter_code
_entity_poly.pdbx_strand_id
1 'polypeptide(L)'
;MHLTPGQNTVLSTATLRFTANSATALDVSALVTDSSLRALSSDDFVFYNQPRTSGVHLGPDGVEIDLDAVHPDAGAVLCIASVDPNAAPDAAFTQLTATLHDHSGAPVATVDVGCRSAESAVICWELYRRAGQWKVRAVGQGYNDGLAGLITRHGVDVDDNASEQPAAQMAAPTTAYAPIEPLDPDRIVERFGMIQEDAARSAGALIAARQFAESRLDDEMTAAVADPATRNSPEAGQARARAQQRHDTVVEEAFIRYRRDSAHLEAELQAVGPMLPRPFADWNSPAWTNLSAGGGTADGIRIGELSAPQCGPLRIPVCLPFPLRQPLRIIGPDTPGTSAVVFAVALRMLASYDDIALDIVDLSGGLRPLTSALSHRPHGTTIAGVDEVAAYLESISASVELGILDGAGGVRCSARPQRLLVLNHFPFGYEQRHWPAIAFLAEHGPSMGVSMVIVGEDFSSVEAIDSDLVHRSYALPAADRSEWCDPWTFNDWTFTPDQIPADANRLAQVLAHFADR
;
A
#
# COMPACT_ATOMS: atom_id res chain seq x y z
N MET A 1 -17.48 -28.83 15.98
CA MET A 1 -18.20 -29.89 15.22
C MET A 1 -17.85 -29.75 13.74
N HIS A 2 -17.74 -30.86 12.99
CA HIS A 2 -17.43 -30.78 11.56
C HIS A 2 -18.70 -30.91 10.72
N LEU A 3 -18.98 -29.92 9.86
CA LEU A 3 -20.16 -29.86 9.02
C LEU A 3 -19.76 -30.01 7.55
N THR A 4 -20.62 -30.64 6.76
CA THR A 4 -20.49 -30.64 5.29
C THR A 4 -21.40 -29.57 4.68
N PRO A 5 -21.05 -28.98 3.52
CA PRO A 5 -21.93 -28.08 2.78
C PRO A 5 -23.39 -28.56 2.73
N GLY A 6 -24.33 -27.68 3.07
CA GLY A 6 -25.77 -27.93 3.22
C GLY A 6 -26.23 -28.32 4.63
N GLN A 7 -25.34 -28.81 5.51
CA GLN A 7 -25.70 -29.13 6.89
C GLN A 7 -25.90 -27.86 7.73
N ASN A 8 -26.84 -27.93 8.68
CA ASN A 8 -27.08 -26.85 9.63
C ASN A 8 -27.28 -27.38 11.06
N THR A 9 -27.01 -26.52 12.02
CA THR A 9 -27.18 -26.80 13.45
C THR A 9 -27.53 -25.51 14.20
N VAL A 10 -27.97 -25.65 15.45
CA VAL A 10 -28.27 -24.50 16.32
C VAL A 10 -26.97 -24.01 16.96
N LEU A 11 -26.81 -22.70 17.06
CA LEU A 11 -25.67 -22.09 17.76
C LEU A 11 -25.98 -22.00 19.26
N SER A 12 -25.03 -22.43 20.10
CA SER A 12 -25.15 -22.40 21.56
C SER A 12 -24.53 -21.16 22.21
N THR A 13 -23.95 -20.27 21.40
CA THR A 13 -23.31 -19.01 21.83
C THR A 13 -23.74 -17.89 20.89
N ALA A 14 -23.86 -16.66 21.41
CA ALA A 14 -24.19 -15.46 20.65
C ALA A 14 -22.94 -14.80 20.05
N THR A 15 -21.79 -14.86 20.75
CA THR A 15 -20.52 -14.32 20.25
C THR A 15 -19.71 -15.41 19.57
N LEU A 16 -19.25 -15.13 18.36
CA LEU A 16 -18.49 -16.02 17.50
C LEU A 16 -17.31 -15.27 16.87
N ARG A 17 -16.26 -16.01 16.52
CA ARG A 17 -15.18 -15.53 15.64
C ARG A 17 -15.05 -16.45 14.44
N PHE A 18 -15.11 -15.89 13.25
CA PHE A 18 -14.93 -16.57 11.97
C PHE A 18 -13.49 -16.43 11.48
N THR A 19 -12.88 -17.56 11.15
CA THR A 19 -11.55 -17.65 10.54
C THR A 19 -11.59 -18.60 9.35
N ALA A 20 -10.67 -18.43 8.41
CA ALA A 20 -10.50 -19.33 7.29
C ALA A 20 -9.00 -19.55 7.00
N ASN A 21 -8.68 -20.73 6.47
CA ASN A 21 -7.31 -21.12 6.15
C ASN A 21 -7.27 -21.84 4.79
N SER A 22 -6.29 -21.47 3.97
CA SER A 22 -6.04 -22.03 2.63
C SER A 22 -4.54 -22.01 2.33
N ALA A 23 -4.12 -22.76 1.31
CA ALA A 23 -2.78 -22.62 0.75
C ALA A 23 -2.62 -21.32 -0.06
N THR A 24 -3.71 -20.79 -0.61
CA THR A 24 -3.77 -19.48 -1.29
C THR A 24 -3.99 -18.40 -0.24
N ALA A 25 -3.25 -17.29 -0.33
CA ALA A 25 -3.48 -16.11 0.53
C ALA A 25 -4.94 -15.63 0.41
N LEU A 26 -5.54 -15.28 1.54
CA LEU A 26 -6.96 -14.99 1.64
C LEU A 26 -7.25 -13.84 2.60
N ASP A 27 -8.35 -13.15 2.33
CA ASP A 27 -9.04 -12.25 3.24
C ASP A 27 -10.36 -12.87 3.71
N VAL A 28 -10.76 -12.51 4.93
CA VAL A 28 -12.09 -12.83 5.47
C VAL A 28 -12.95 -11.58 5.58
N SER A 29 -14.22 -11.72 5.20
CA SER A 29 -15.22 -10.65 5.26
C SER A 29 -16.57 -11.22 5.73
N ALA A 30 -17.50 -10.34 6.04
CA ALA A 30 -18.86 -10.74 6.36
C ALA A 30 -19.89 -9.79 5.74
N LEU A 31 -21.05 -10.33 5.38
CA LEU A 31 -22.16 -9.55 4.84
C LEU A 31 -23.42 -9.79 5.69
N VAL A 32 -23.99 -8.74 6.25
CA VAL A 32 -25.28 -8.81 6.94
C VAL A 32 -26.40 -8.65 5.91
N THR A 33 -27.35 -9.58 5.92
CA THR A 33 -28.41 -9.64 4.91
C THR A 33 -29.79 -9.80 5.54
N ASP A 34 -30.82 -9.45 4.77
CA ASP A 34 -32.21 -9.79 5.05
C ASP A 34 -32.46 -11.32 4.93
N SER A 35 -33.71 -11.75 5.14
CA SER A 35 -34.11 -13.16 4.98
C SER A 35 -34.06 -13.68 3.54
N SER A 36 -33.90 -12.79 2.56
CA SER A 36 -33.77 -13.08 1.13
C SER A 36 -32.30 -13.17 0.69
N LEU A 37 -31.36 -13.08 1.64
CA LEU A 37 -29.91 -13.01 1.41
C LEU A 37 -29.50 -11.79 0.58
N ARG A 38 -30.22 -10.66 0.72
CA ARG A 38 -29.85 -9.36 0.15
C ARG A 38 -29.30 -8.47 1.26
N ALA A 39 -28.23 -7.72 0.97
CA ALA A 39 -27.73 -6.69 1.87
C ALA A 39 -28.85 -5.68 2.17
N LEU A 40 -28.98 -5.24 3.42
CA LEU A 40 -29.97 -4.21 3.77
C LEU A 40 -29.47 -2.82 3.33
N SER A 41 -28.15 -2.62 3.41
CA SER A 41 -27.38 -1.47 2.91
C SER A 41 -26.01 -1.92 2.41
N SER A 42 -25.32 -1.10 1.62
CA SER A 42 -23.88 -1.27 1.37
C SER A 42 -23.07 -1.26 2.68
N ASP A 43 -23.58 -0.58 3.71
CA ASP A 43 -22.95 -0.49 5.02
C ASP A 43 -22.90 -1.81 5.82
N ASP A 44 -23.62 -2.82 5.35
CA ASP A 44 -23.70 -4.14 5.97
C ASP A 44 -22.61 -5.10 5.51
N PHE A 45 -21.75 -4.65 4.60
CA PHE A 45 -20.58 -5.40 4.19
C PHE A 45 -19.36 -5.03 5.03
N VAL A 46 -18.88 -5.98 5.82
CA VAL A 46 -17.71 -5.85 6.69
C VAL A 46 -16.47 -6.43 6.02
N PHE A 47 -15.51 -5.57 5.74
CA PHE A 47 -14.23 -5.89 5.10
C PHE A 47 -13.17 -4.86 5.53
N TYR A 48 -11.95 -4.92 4.98
CA TYR A 48 -10.84 -4.09 5.47
C TYR A 48 -11.10 -2.56 5.42
N ASN A 49 -11.82 -2.05 4.41
CA ASN A 49 -12.19 -0.62 4.33
C ASN A 49 -13.46 -0.26 5.12
N GLN A 50 -14.25 -1.25 5.52
CA GLN A 50 -15.44 -1.08 6.35
C GLN A 50 -15.41 -2.11 7.48
N PRO A 51 -14.56 -1.91 8.51
CA PRO A 51 -14.22 -2.97 9.46
C PRO A 51 -15.34 -3.26 10.47
N ARG A 52 -16.51 -2.62 10.40
CA ARG A 52 -17.60 -2.85 11.35
C ARG A 52 -18.98 -2.47 10.81
N THR A 53 -19.99 -3.21 11.27
CA THR A 53 -21.41 -2.83 11.33
C THR A 53 -21.98 -3.28 12.68
N SER A 54 -23.28 -3.11 12.92
CA SER A 54 -23.91 -3.53 14.18
C SER A 54 -23.75 -5.04 14.40
N GLY A 55 -23.04 -5.43 15.46
CA GLY A 55 -22.82 -6.84 15.84
C GLY A 55 -21.83 -7.61 14.97
N VAL A 56 -21.16 -6.99 14.00
CA VAL A 56 -20.13 -7.66 13.19
C VAL A 56 -18.95 -6.72 12.99
N HIS A 57 -17.73 -7.18 13.28
CA HIS A 57 -16.52 -6.39 13.03
C HIS A 57 -15.32 -7.26 12.65
N LEU A 58 -14.41 -6.70 11.88
CA LEU A 58 -13.16 -7.33 11.47
C LEU A 58 -12.10 -7.07 12.54
N GLY A 59 -11.64 -8.15 13.19
CA GLY A 59 -10.56 -8.14 14.16
C GLY A 59 -9.24 -8.65 13.57
N PRO A 60 -8.13 -8.60 14.33
CA PRO A 60 -6.79 -9.00 13.85
C PRO A 60 -6.70 -10.49 13.48
N ASP A 61 -7.53 -11.33 14.10
CA ASP A 61 -7.52 -12.79 13.93
C ASP A 61 -8.73 -13.32 13.12
N GLY A 62 -9.56 -12.44 12.55
CA GLY A 62 -10.75 -12.82 11.77
C GLY A 62 -11.99 -11.96 12.06
N VAL A 63 -13.16 -12.37 11.56
CA VAL A 63 -14.41 -11.61 11.75
C VAL A 63 -15.06 -12.00 13.08
N GLU A 64 -15.26 -11.02 13.95
CA GLU A 64 -15.96 -11.16 15.22
C GLU A 64 -17.44 -10.80 15.07
N ILE A 65 -18.32 -11.67 15.56
CA ILE A 65 -19.77 -11.62 15.36
C ILE A 65 -20.45 -11.73 16.72
N ASP A 66 -21.16 -10.70 17.13
CA ASP A 66 -22.10 -10.70 18.25
C ASP A 66 -23.53 -10.73 17.70
N LEU A 67 -24.10 -11.93 17.66
CA LEU A 67 -25.43 -12.20 17.10
C LEU A 67 -26.57 -11.52 17.86
N ASP A 68 -26.35 -11.09 19.10
CA ASP A 68 -27.35 -10.35 19.88
C ASP A 68 -27.32 -8.85 19.56
N ALA A 69 -26.20 -8.35 19.03
CA ALA A 69 -26.02 -6.96 18.60
C ALA A 69 -26.27 -6.75 17.09
N VAL A 70 -26.47 -7.82 16.32
CA VAL A 70 -26.86 -7.73 14.90
C VAL A 70 -28.26 -7.10 14.79
N HIS A 71 -28.41 -6.17 13.84
CA HIS A 71 -29.65 -5.41 13.63
C HIS A 71 -30.88 -6.33 13.53
N PRO A 72 -32.03 -5.99 14.16
CA PRO A 72 -33.21 -6.87 14.21
C PRO A 72 -33.82 -7.20 12.84
N ASP A 73 -33.61 -6.34 11.84
CA ASP A 73 -34.08 -6.56 10.47
C ASP A 73 -33.17 -7.52 9.67
N ALA A 74 -32.01 -7.91 10.21
CA ALA A 74 -31.15 -8.91 9.60
C ALA A 74 -31.76 -10.31 9.69
N GLY A 75 -31.81 -11.00 8.55
CA GLY A 75 -32.18 -12.40 8.45
C GLY A 75 -30.98 -13.35 8.54
N ALA A 76 -29.80 -12.91 8.11
CA ALA A 76 -28.57 -13.69 8.16
C ALA A 76 -27.28 -12.84 8.19
N VAL A 77 -26.17 -13.48 8.56
CA VAL A 77 -24.79 -13.02 8.39
C VAL A 77 -24.03 -14.05 7.57
N LEU A 78 -23.53 -13.67 6.41
CA LEU A 78 -22.73 -14.50 5.52
C LEU A 78 -21.25 -14.31 5.85
N CYS A 79 -20.52 -15.39 6.12
CA CYS A 79 -19.08 -15.37 6.35
C CYS A 79 -18.36 -15.77 5.06
N ILE A 80 -17.51 -14.88 4.55
CA ILE A 80 -16.94 -14.97 3.21
C ILE A 80 -15.42 -15.05 3.31
N ALA A 81 -14.82 -15.92 2.50
CA ALA A 81 -13.37 -15.92 2.25
C ALA A 81 -13.14 -15.54 0.79
N SER A 82 -12.23 -14.61 0.53
CA SER A 82 -11.81 -14.19 -0.81
C SER A 82 -10.30 -14.30 -0.94
N VAL A 83 -9.82 -14.53 -2.15
CA VAL A 83 -8.38 -14.50 -2.43
C VAL A 83 -7.87 -13.08 -2.13
N ASP A 84 -6.72 -13.00 -1.46
CA ASP A 84 -6.05 -11.74 -1.13
C ASP A 84 -5.82 -10.94 -2.42
N PRO A 85 -6.17 -9.65 -2.49
CA PRO A 85 -5.96 -8.83 -3.69
C PRO A 85 -4.48 -8.72 -4.10
N ASN A 86 -3.53 -9.02 -3.20
CA ASN A 86 -2.10 -9.07 -3.47
C ASN A 86 -1.61 -10.47 -3.93
N ALA A 87 -2.49 -11.47 -4.00
CA ALA A 87 -2.16 -12.78 -4.55
C ALA A 87 -1.92 -12.71 -6.08
N ALA A 88 -1.38 -13.78 -6.65
CA ALA A 88 -1.11 -13.85 -8.09
C ALA A 88 -2.39 -13.59 -8.92
N PRO A 89 -2.28 -12.94 -10.10
CA PRO A 89 -3.38 -12.87 -11.05
C PRO A 89 -3.88 -14.30 -11.37
N ASP A 90 -5.19 -14.51 -11.36
CA ASP A 90 -5.86 -15.82 -11.49
C ASP A 90 -5.74 -16.77 -10.29
N ALA A 91 -5.25 -16.30 -9.14
CA ALA A 91 -5.29 -17.08 -7.90
C ALA A 91 -6.74 -17.46 -7.54
N ALA A 92 -6.93 -18.74 -7.25
CA ALA A 92 -8.22 -19.32 -6.89
C ALA A 92 -8.03 -20.31 -5.74
N PHE A 93 -9.13 -20.61 -5.04
CA PHE A 93 -9.15 -21.64 -4.03
C PHE A 93 -9.20 -23.03 -4.65
N THR A 94 -8.42 -23.96 -4.08
CA THR A 94 -8.51 -25.40 -4.37
C THR A 94 -9.18 -26.13 -3.21
N GLN A 95 -8.74 -25.84 -1.99
CA GLN A 95 -9.40 -26.21 -0.74
C GLN A 95 -9.32 -25.06 0.25
N LEU A 96 -10.34 -24.95 1.10
CA LEU A 96 -10.45 -23.95 2.15
C LEU A 96 -11.05 -24.60 3.38
N THR A 97 -10.46 -24.39 4.56
CA THR A 97 -11.07 -24.78 5.84
C THR A 97 -11.54 -23.54 6.58
N ALA A 98 -12.82 -23.47 6.89
CA ALA A 98 -13.44 -22.35 7.59
C ALA A 98 -13.92 -22.78 8.98
N THR A 99 -13.62 -22.00 10.01
CA THR A 99 -13.93 -22.32 11.41
C THR A 99 -14.64 -21.16 12.11
N LEU A 100 -15.68 -21.50 12.88
CA LEU A 100 -16.32 -20.62 13.86
C LEU A 100 -15.84 -21.00 15.25
N HIS A 101 -15.35 -20.03 16.00
CA HIS A 101 -14.89 -20.15 17.38
C HIS A 101 -15.87 -19.48 18.33
N ASP A 102 -15.97 -19.94 19.58
CA ASP A 102 -16.68 -19.22 20.64
C ASP A 102 -15.80 -18.13 21.28
N HIS A 103 -16.35 -17.41 22.27
CA HIS A 103 -15.62 -16.36 23.00
C HIS A 103 -14.39 -16.85 23.78
N SER A 104 -14.29 -18.17 24.06
CA SER A 104 -13.08 -18.76 24.66
C SER A 104 -12.01 -19.13 23.63
N GLY A 105 -12.33 -19.00 22.33
CA GLY A 105 -11.48 -19.40 21.22
C GLY A 105 -11.67 -20.87 20.81
N ALA A 106 -12.56 -21.63 21.46
CA ALA A 106 -12.78 -23.04 21.15
C ALA A 106 -13.58 -23.20 19.84
N PRO A 107 -13.25 -24.18 18.97
CA PRO A 107 -13.94 -24.36 17.70
C PRO A 107 -15.36 -24.90 17.92
N VAL A 108 -16.35 -24.10 17.55
CA VAL A 108 -17.78 -24.42 17.56
C VAL A 108 -18.13 -25.25 16.33
N ALA A 109 -17.79 -24.76 15.13
CA ALA A 109 -18.07 -25.42 13.86
C ALA A 109 -16.92 -25.27 12.86
N THR A 110 -16.64 -26.32 12.09
CA THR A 110 -15.62 -26.33 11.04
C THR A 110 -16.23 -26.92 9.77
N VAL A 111 -15.91 -26.35 8.62
CA VAL A 111 -16.28 -26.86 7.30
C VAL A 111 -15.04 -26.86 6.40
N ASP A 112 -14.84 -27.97 5.70
CA ASP A 112 -13.91 -28.03 4.58
C ASP A 112 -14.70 -27.80 3.29
N VAL A 113 -14.31 -26.77 2.54
CA VAL A 113 -14.89 -26.41 1.26
C VAL A 113 -13.93 -26.82 0.16
N GLY A 114 -14.35 -27.80 -0.63
CA GLY A 114 -13.69 -28.11 -1.90
C GLY A 114 -14.12 -27.10 -2.95
N CYS A 115 -13.15 -26.40 -3.53
CA CYS A 115 -13.42 -25.35 -4.52
C CYS A 115 -13.12 -25.87 -5.94
N ARG A 116 -13.87 -25.38 -6.93
CA ARG A 116 -13.59 -25.67 -8.34
C ARG A 116 -12.44 -24.79 -8.82
N SER A 117 -11.66 -25.26 -9.80
CA SER A 117 -10.53 -24.54 -10.39
C SER A 117 -11.01 -23.29 -11.15
N ALA A 118 -11.32 -22.21 -10.42
CA ALA A 118 -11.62 -20.84 -10.88
C ALA A 118 -12.22 -19.96 -9.75
N GLU A 119 -12.61 -20.52 -8.59
CA GLU A 119 -13.34 -19.77 -7.56
C GLU A 119 -12.39 -18.90 -6.71
N SER A 120 -12.52 -17.57 -6.79
CA SER A 120 -11.69 -16.60 -6.04
C SER A 120 -12.42 -15.95 -4.86
N ALA A 121 -13.70 -16.25 -4.66
CA ALA A 121 -14.44 -15.95 -3.43
C ALA A 121 -15.43 -17.07 -3.06
N VAL A 122 -15.63 -17.31 -1.77
CA VAL A 122 -16.43 -18.43 -1.24
C VAL A 122 -17.25 -18.00 -0.03
N ILE A 123 -18.56 -18.26 -0.06
CA ILE A 123 -19.41 -18.18 1.14
C ILE A 123 -19.22 -19.46 1.95
N CYS A 124 -18.62 -19.34 3.13
CA CYS A 124 -18.29 -20.46 4.00
C CYS A 124 -19.46 -20.81 4.91
N TRP A 125 -20.01 -19.80 5.59
CA TRP A 125 -21.07 -19.94 6.58
C TRP A 125 -22.23 -18.98 6.32
N GLU A 126 -23.43 -19.45 6.59
CA GLU A 126 -24.64 -18.64 6.72
C GLU A 126 -25.11 -18.78 8.17
N LEU A 127 -24.96 -17.71 8.96
CA LEU A 127 -25.54 -17.60 10.30
C LEU A 127 -26.92 -16.98 10.12
N TYR A 128 -28.00 -17.72 10.33
CA TYR A 128 -29.35 -17.24 10.01
C TYR A 128 -30.30 -17.41 11.18
N ARG A 129 -31.29 -16.53 11.26
CA ARG A 129 -32.30 -16.55 12.31
C ARG A 129 -33.55 -17.29 11.87
N ARG A 130 -34.00 -18.28 12.66
CA ARG A 130 -35.26 -19.00 12.41
C ARG A 130 -35.99 -19.23 13.72
N ALA A 131 -37.26 -18.83 13.78
CA ALA A 131 -38.10 -18.93 14.98
C ALA A 131 -37.46 -18.30 16.24
N GLY A 132 -36.79 -17.16 16.07
CA GLY A 132 -36.15 -16.41 17.16
C GLY A 132 -34.78 -16.96 17.60
N GLN A 133 -34.31 -18.08 17.05
CA GLN A 133 -33.01 -18.67 17.36
C GLN A 133 -32.03 -18.54 16.19
N TRP A 134 -30.75 -18.29 16.51
CA TRP A 134 -29.67 -18.32 15.54
C TRP A 134 -29.22 -19.74 15.25
N LYS A 135 -29.04 -20.02 13.95
CA LYS A 135 -28.56 -21.28 13.43
C LYS A 135 -27.39 -21.01 12.49
N VAL A 136 -26.52 -21.99 12.33
CA VAL A 136 -25.45 -21.94 11.31
C VAL A 136 -25.73 -22.99 10.26
N ARG A 137 -25.50 -22.64 8.98
CA ARG A 137 -25.46 -23.55 7.84
C ARG A 137 -24.08 -23.47 7.18
N ALA A 138 -23.48 -24.62 6.90
CA ALA A 138 -22.32 -24.72 6.02
C ALA A 138 -22.80 -24.50 4.57
N VAL A 139 -22.20 -23.56 3.83
CA VAL A 139 -22.65 -23.22 2.47
C VAL A 139 -21.70 -23.79 1.42
N GLY A 140 -20.45 -23.31 1.39
CA GLY A 140 -19.44 -23.76 0.43
C GLY A 140 -19.71 -23.35 -1.02
N GLN A 141 -20.32 -22.18 -1.24
CA GLN A 141 -20.63 -21.67 -2.57
C GLN A 141 -19.51 -20.75 -3.06
N GLY A 142 -18.82 -21.17 -4.14
CA GLY A 142 -17.76 -20.40 -4.78
C GLY A 142 -18.25 -19.48 -5.90
N TYR A 143 -17.46 -18.44 -6.16
CA TYR A 143 -17.72 -17.38 -7.13
C TYR A 143 -16.45 -17.17 -7.97
N ASN A 144 -16.58 -17.31 -9.29
CA ASN A 144 -15.47 -17.14 -10.23
C ASN A 144 -15.15 -15.67 -10.50
N ASP A 145 -16.17 -14.81 -10.47
CA ASP A 145 -16.05 -13.35 -10.65
C ASP A 145 -15.54 -12.65 -9.37
N GLY A 146 -14.95 -13.41 -8.45
CA GLY A 146 -14.40 -12.94 -7.19
C GLY A 146 -15.39 -12.33 -6.23
N LEU A 147 -14.84 -11.57 -5.28
CA LEU A 147 -15.61 -10.92 -4.22
C LEU A 147 -16.60 -9.90 -4.79
N ALA A 148 -16.22 -9.17 -5.84
CA ALA A 148 -17.08 -8.20 -6.52
C ALA A 148 -18.36 -8.86 -7.07
N GLY A 149 -18.22 -9.94 -7.84
CA GLY A 149 -19.39 -10.66 -8.35
C GLY A 149 -20.23 -11.33 -7.27
N LEU A 150 -19.64 -11.65 -6.11
CA LEU A 150 -20.35 -12.14 -4.93
C LEU A 150 -21.24 -11.04 -4.34
N ILE A 151 -20.68 -9.89 -3.99
CA ILE A 151 -21.41 -8.83 -3.29
C ILE A 151 -22.51 -8.21 -4.19
N THR A 152 -22.27 -8.04 -5.49
CA THR A 152 -23.31 -7.60 -6.46
C THR A 152 -24.48 -8.56 -6.52
N ARG A 153 -24.23 -9.88 -6.48
CA ARG A 153 -25.30 -10.89 -6.48
C ARG A 153 -26.14 -10.83 -5.20
N HIS A 154 -25.54 -10.40 -4.09
CA HIS A 154 -26.21 -10.17 -2.81
C HIS A 154 -26.76 -8.74 -2.67
N GLY A 155 -26.78 -7.94 -3.74
CA GLY A 155 -27.45 -6.63 -3.75
C GLY A 155 -26.64 -5.48 -3.14
N VAL A 156 -25.33 -5.67 -2.94
CA VAL A 156 -24.40 -4.56 -2.72
C VAL A 156 -24.04 -4.00 -4.08
N ASP A 157 -24.49 -2.79 -4.40
CA ASP A 157 -24.11 -2.16 -5.68
C ASP A 157 -22.63 -1.79 -5.67
N VAL A 158 -21.90 -2.16 -6.72
CA VAL A 158 -20.45 -1.92 -6.82
C VAL A 158 -20.15 -0.62 -7.61
N ASP A 159 -21.17 0.00 -8.20
CA ASP A 159 -21.17 1.38 -8.65
C ASP A 159 -22.61 1.91 -8.48
N ASP A 160 -22.79 3.12 -7.96
CA ASP A 160 -24.06 3.78 -7.59
C ASP A 160 -24.70 3.41 -6.24
N ASN A 161 -24.11 3.93 -5.15
CA ASN A 161 -24.87 4.69 -4.14
C ASN A 161 -23.95 5.50 -3.21
N ALA A 162 -23.27 6.48 -3.77
CA ALA A 162 -23.27 7.80 -3.14
C ALA A 162 -24.61 8.47 -3.46
N SER A 163 -25.73 8.06 -2.84
CA SER A 163 -26.98 8.83 -2.85
C SER A 163 -28.08 8.24 -1.97
N GLU A 164 -27.85 8.25 -0.66
CA GLU A 164 -28.76 8.81 0.37
C GLU A 164 -28.14 8.65 1.76
N GLN A 165 -26.88 9.06 1.92
CA GLN A 165 -26.41 9.49 3.23
C GLN A 165 -26.94 10.91 3.44
N PRO A 166 -27.71 11.19 4.52
CA PRO A 166 -27.71 12.51 5.10
C PRO A 166 -26.24 12.90 5.24
N ALA A 167 -25.89 14.11 4.78
CA ALA A 167 -24.60 14.75 5.01
C ALA A 167 -24.00 14.19 6.29
N ALA A 168 -22.86 13.51 6.16
CA ALA A 168 -22.17 12.83 7.22
C ALA A 168 -22.54 13.44 8.58
N GLN A 169 -22.98 12.62 9.52
CA GLN A 169 -22.53 12.86 10.89
C GLN A 169 -21.01 12.67 10.86
N MET A 170 -20.33 13.67 10.28
CA MET A 170 -19.19 14.32 10.86
C MET A 170 -19.34 14.10 12.36
N ALA A 171 -18.49 13.22 12.91
CA ALA A 171 -17.78 13.67 14.09
C ALA A 171 -17.40 15.13 13.77
N ALA A 172 -18.05 16.07 14.46
CA ALA A 172 -17.74 17.47 14.30
C ALA A 172 -16.22 17.57 14.33
N PRO A 173 -15.56 18.15 13.31
CA PRO A 173 -14.12 18.23 13.33
C PRO A 173 -13.76 18.97 14.61
N THR A 174 -12.97 18.32 15.45
CA THR A 174 -12.31 18.97 16.57
C THR A 174 -11.70 20.24 16.00
N THR A 175 -12.14 21.39 16.49
CA THR A 175 -11.85 22.69 15.86
C THR A 175 -10.37 23.06 15.95
N ALA A 176 -9.58 22.25 16.64
CA ALA A 176 -8.13 22.33 16.75
C ALA A 176 -7.51 21.01 16.31
N TYR A 177 -6.58 21.08 15.36
CA TYR A 177 -5.60 20.01 15.18
C TYR A 177 -4.77 19.89 16.45
N ALA A 178 -4.33 18.66 16.76
CA ALA A 178 -3.40 18.43 17.85
C ALA A 178 -2.12 19.27 17.62
N PRO A 179 -1.46 19.74 18.69
CA PRO A 179 -0.15 20.39 18.57
C PRO A 179 0.83 19.49 17.81
N ILE A 180 1.65 20.08 16.94
CA ILE A 180 2.70 19.34 16.22
C ILE A 180 3.65 18.73 17.26
N GLU A 181 3.61 17.41 17.40
CA GLU A 181 4.49 16.69 18.31
C GLU A 181 5.94 16.68 17.77
N PRO A 182 6.95 16.70 18.66
CA PRO A 182 8.35 16.58 18.25
C PRO A 182 8.61 15.33 17.42
N LEU A 183 9.50 15.42 16.42
CA LEU A 183 9.91 14.29 15.60
C LEU A 183 10.65 13.24 16.44
N ASP A 184 10.16 12.01 16.43
CA ASP A 184 10.91 10.84 16.91
C ASP A 184 11.85 10.35 15.80
N PRO A 185 13.18 10.41 15.97
CA PRO A 185 14.15 10.01 14.95
C PRO A 185 14.03 8.55 14.50
N ASP A 186 13.46 7.67 15.33
CA ASP A 186 13.35 6.24 15.05
C ASP A 186 12.01 5.85 14.38
N ARG A 187 11.12 6.82 14.15
CA ARG A 187 9.78 6.61 13.57
C ARG A 187 9.44 7.64 12.48
N ILE A 188 10.45 8.11 11.76
CA ILE A 188 10.28 9.12 10.70
C ILE A 188 9.49 8.53 9.52
N VAL A 189 9.77 7.29 9.12
CA VAL A 189 9.04 6.63 8.01
C VAL A 189 7.55 6.51 8.34
N GLU A 190 7.24 6.07 9.57
CA GLU A 190 5.87 5.95 10.03
C GLU A 190 5.16 7.30 10.10
N ARG A 191 5.84 8.35 10.58
CA ARG A 191 5.29 9.71 10.63
C ARG A 191 4.92 10.21 9.23
N PHE A 192 5.80 10.03 8.24
CA PHE A 192 5.47 10.40 6.85
C PHE A 192 4.36 9.53 6.25
N GLY A 193 4.28 8.24 6.62
CA GLY A 193 3.17 7.37 6.24
C GLY A 193 1.82 7.87 6.76
N MET A 194 1.75 8.31 8.03
CA MET A 194 0.54 8.91 8.61
C MET A 194 0.15 10.22 7.90
N ILE A 195 1.13 11.10 7.63
CA ILE A 195 0.88 12.35 6.88
C ILE A 195 0.35 12.04 5.46
N GLN A 196 0.90 11.02 4.81
CA GLN A 196 0.44 10.57 3.49
C GLN A 196 -0.99 10.02 3.54
N GLU A 197 -1.32 9.21 4.54
CA GLU A 197 -2.66 8.68 4.76
C GLU A 197 -3.69 9.80 4.98
N ASP A 198 -3.36 10.79 5.81
CA ASP A 198 -4.23 11.95 6.05
C ASP A 198 -4.42 12.81 4.78
N ALA A 199 -3.33 13.01 4.01
CA ALA A 199 -3.40 13.70 2.72
C ALA A 199 -4.27 12.93 1.72
N ALA A 200 -4.11 11.61 1.62
CA ALA A 200 -4.91 10.71 0.80
C ALA A 200 -6.39 10.79 1.15
N ARG A 201 -6.74 10.66 2.44
CA ARG A 201 -8.13 10.77 2.90
C ARG A 201 -8.75 12.14 2.64
N SER A 202 -8.01 13.22 2.86
CA SER A 202 -8.53 14.58 2.61
C SER A 202 -8.74 14.83 1.11
N ALA A 203 -7.78 14.44 0.27
CA ALA A 203 -7.91 14.53 -1.19
C ALA A 203 -9.06 13.65 -1.72
N GLY A 204 -9.16 12.40 -1.24
CA GLY A 204 -10.23 11.48 -1.60
C GLY A 204 -11.61 11.98 -1.19
N ALA A 205 -11.74 12.61 -0.01
CA ALA A 205 -12.99 13.23 0.42
C ALA A 205 -13.43 14.38 -0.51
N LEU A 206 -12.48 15.18 -1.00
CA LEU A 206 -12.76 16.23 -1.99
C LEU A 206 -13.19 15.64 -3.34
N ILE A 207 -12.50 14.61 -3.83
CA ILE A 207 -12.80 13.95 -5.10
C ILE A 207 -14.19 13.32 -5.04
N ALA A 208 -14.49 12.55 -3.99
CA ALA A 208 -15.78 11.92 -3.79
C ALA A 208 -16.92 12.95 -3.68
N ALA A 209 -16.71 14.07 -2.96
CA ALA A 209 -17.70 15.13 -2.86
C ALA A 209 -18.01 15.79 -4.21
N ARG A 210 -17.01 15.96 -5.07
CA ARG A 210 -17.20 16.47 -6.44
C ARG A 210 -17.99 15.49 -7.30
N GLN A 211 -17.61 14.21 -7.31
CA GLN A 211 -18.31 13.17 -8.05
C GLN A 211 -19.78 13.05 -7.61
N PHE A 212 -20.03 13.10 -6.30
CA PHE A 212 -21.38 13.12 -5.75
C PHE A 212 -22.18 14.35 -6.21
N ALA A 213 -21.58 15.54 -6.14
CA ALA A 213 -22.23 16.78 -6.57
C ALA A 213 -22.57 16.74 -8.07
N GLU A 214 -21.65 16.22 -8.90
CA GLU A 214 -21.81 16.07 -10.35
C GLU A 214 -22.93 15.09 -10.69
N SER A 215 -22.89 13.87 -10.13
CA SER A 215 -23.94 12.85 -10.33
C SER A 215 -25.32 13.39 -9.93
N ARG A 216 -25.42 14.01 -8.75
CA ARG A 216 -26.68 14.62 -8.30
C ARG A 216 -27.15 15.75 -9.22
N LEU A 217 -26.23 16.56 -9.74
CA LEU A 217 -26.56 17.63 -10.67
C LEU A 217 -27.15 17.05 -11.96
N ASP A 218 -26.56 16.00 -12.50
CA ASP A 218 -27.01 15.33 -13.73
C ASP A 218 -28.42 14.73 -13.57
N ASP A 219 -28.70 14.10 -12.43
CA ASP A 219 -30.04 13.59 -12.10
C ASP A 219 -31.07 14.72 -12.02
N GLU A 220 -30.74 15.80 -11.30
CA GLU A 220 -31.63 16.94 -11.13
C GLU A 220 -31.84 17.71 -12.45
N MET A 221 -30.83 17.80 -13.31
CA MET A 221 -30.94 18.35 -14.67
C MET A 221 -31.87 17.50 -15.53
N THR A 222 -31.69 16.17 -15.51
CA THR A 222 -32.49 15.22 -16.27
C THR A 222 -33.96 15.29 -15.85
N ALA A 223 -34.22 15.29 -14.54
CA ALA A 223 -35.56 15.43 -14.00
C ALA A 223 -36.22 16.75 -14.41
N ALA A 224 -35.47 17.87 -14.42
CA ALA A 224 -36.01 19.18 -14.77
C ALA A 224 -36.43 19.31 -16.26
N VAL A 225 -35.91 18.46 -17.15
CA VAL A 225 -36.24 18.48 -18.59
C VAL A 225 -37.03 17.25 -19.06
N ALA A 226 -37.36 16.33 -18.16
CA ALA A 226 -38.01 15.06 -18.47
C ALA A 226 -39.40 15.23 -19.13
N ASP A 227 -40.15 16.28 -18.76
CA ASP A 227 -41.45 16.59 -19.37
C ASP A 227 -41.30 17.59 -20.54
N PRO A 228 -41.57 17.17 -21.79
CA PRO A 228 -41.47 18.05 -22.96
C PRO A 228 -42.40 19.27 -22.94
N ALA A 229 -43.53 19.20 -22.23
CA ALA A 229 -44.50 20.28 -22.15
C ALA A 229 -44.04 21.42 -21.23
N THR A 230 -43.27 21.09 -20.19
CA THR A 230 -42.87 22.03 -19.13
C THR A 230 -41.38 22.34 -19.10
N ARG A 231 -40.54 21.68 -19.91
CA ARG A 231 -39.07 21.87 -19.95
C ARG A 231 -38.57 23.32 -20.13
N ASN A 232 -39.33 24.17 -20.81
CA ASN A 232 -38.99 25.58 -21.07
C ASN A 232 -39.73 26.56 -20.15
N SER A 233 -40.40 26.05 -19.12
CA SER A 233 -41.12 26.87 -18.14
C SER A 233 -40.16 27.64 -17.22
N PRO A 234 -40.58 28.78 -16.66
CA PRO A 234 -39.84 29.46 -15.59
C PRO A 234 -39.56 28.55 -14.39
N GLU A 235 -40.48 27.64 -14.06
CA GLU A 235 -40.34 26.66 -12.98
C GLU A 235 -39.19 25.69 -13.25
N ALA A 236 -39.11 25.12 -14.46
CA ALA A 236 -37.99 24.28 -14.88
C ALA A 236 -36.66 25.05 -14.94
N GLY A 237 -36.70 26.35 -15.27
CA GLY A 237 -35.54 27.25 -15.16
C GLY A 237 -35.05 27.42 -13.72
N GLN A 238 -35.98 27.65 -12.78
CA GLN A 238 -35.66 27.79 -11.35
C GLN A 238 -35.17 26.49 -10.73
N ALA A 239 -35.74 25.35 -11.12
CA ALA A 239 -35.30 24.03 -10.65
C ALA A 239 -33.83 23.79 -11.01
N ARG A 240 -33.46 24.06 -12.27
CA ARG A 240 -32.06 23.95 -12.72
C ARG A 240 -31.11 24.90 -11.99
N ALA A 241 -31.52 26.15 -11.79
CA ALA A 241 -30.71 27.11 -11.03
C ALA A 241 -30.48 26.66 -9.57
N ARG A 242 -31.49 26.08 -8.91
CA ARG A 242 -31.36 25.54 -7.55
C ARG A 242 -30.47 24.30 -7.50
N ALA A 243 -30.54 23.45 -8.53
CA ALA A 243 -29.67 22.28 -8.65
C ALA A 243 -28.20 22.69 -8.79
N GLN A 244 -27.92 23.65 -9.67
CA GLN A 244 -26.58 24.23 -9.81
C GLN A 244 -26.09 24.83 -8.49
N GLN A 245 -26.92 25.61 -7.79
CA GLN A 245 -26.55 26.21 -6.52
C GLN A 245 -26.19 25.14 -5.45
N ARG A 246 -26.92 24.02 -5.41
CA ARG A 246 -26.61 22.91 -4.50
C ARG A 246 -25.27 22.25 -4.85
N HIS A 247 -25.05 21.96 -6.13
CA HIS A 247 -23.77 21.47 -6.62
C HIS A 247 -22.62 22.38 -6.18
N ASP A 248 -22.72 23.68 -6.47
CA ASP A 248 -21.67 24.65 -6.17
C ASP A 248 -21.40 24.75 -4.65
N THR A 249 -22.44 24.66 -3.83
CA THR A 249 -22.32 24.70 -2.36
C THR A 249 -21.53 23.49 -1.84
N VAL A 250 -21.88 22.28 -2.31
CA VAL A 250 -21.19 21.04 -1.87
C VAL A 250 -19.73 21.05 -2.29
N VAL A 251 -19.43 21.44 -3.53
CA VAL A 251 -18.05 21.53 -4.03
C VAL A 251 -17.24 22.56 -3.26
N GLU A 252 -17.80 23.74 -2.98
CA GLU A 252 -17.11 24.80 -2.24
C GLU A 252 -16.84 24.39 -0.78
N GLU A 253 -17.81 23.80 -0.08
CA GLU A 253 -17.63 23.34 1.30
C GLU A 253 -16.55 22.24 1.40
N ALA A 254 -16.57 21.28 0.48
CA ALA A 254 -15.55 20.23 0.41
C ALA A 254 -14.16 20.83 0.12
N PHE A 255 -14.07 21.80 -0.78
CA PHE A 255 -12.81 22.46 -1.11
C PHE A 255 -12.25 23.29 0.05
N ILE A 256 -13.10 24.00 0.79
CA ILE A 256 -12.70 24.74 2.00
C ILE A 256 -12.12 23.78 3.04
N ARG A 257 -12.74 22.62 3.25
CA ARG A 257 -12.24 21.59 4.17
C ARG A 257 -10.88 21.05 3.72
N TYR A 258 -10.77 20.61 2.48
CA TYR A 258 -9.51 20.11 1.92
C TYR A 258 -8.38 21.14 2.03
N ARG A 259 -8.65 22.42 1.74
CA ARG A 259 -7.67 23.49 1.88
C ARG A 259 -7.20 23.68 3.31
N ARG A 260 -8.10 23.58 4.28
CA ARG A 260 -7.76 23.67 5.70
C ARG A 260 -6.85 22.51 6.11
N ASP A 261 -7.21 21.30 5.72
CA ASP A 261 -6.45 20.09 6.05
C ASP A 261 -5.06 20.13 5.39
N SER A 262 -5.00 20.48 4.11
CA SER A 262 -3.75 20.63 3.37
C SER A 262 -2.83 21.69 3.98
N ALA A 263 -3.37 22.83 4.42
CA ALA A 263 -2.59 23.87 5.07
C ALA A 263 -2.05 23.43 6.44
N HIS A 264 -2.77 22.56 7.15
CA HIS A 264 -2.28 21.98 8.39
C HIS A 264 -1.12 21.02 8.14
N LEU A 265 -1.27 20.10 7.18
CA LEU A 265 -0.21 19.14 6.82
C LEU A 265 1.03 19.87 6.29
N GLU A 266 0.86 20.93 5.51
CA GLU A 266 1.98 21.78 5.05
C GLU A 266 2.72 22.43 6.23
N ALA A 267 1.98 22.94 7.24
CA ALA A 267 2.57 23.50 8.44
C ALA A 267 3.32 22.44 9.26
N GLU A 268 2.80 21.21 9.35
CA GLU A 268 3.48 20.09 9.99
C GLU A 268 4.79 19.75 9.28
N LEU A 269 4.76 19.59 7.95
CA LEU A 269 5.96 19.33 7.15
C LEU A 269 7.02 20.42 7.29
N GLN A 270 6.60 21.69 7.30
CA GLN A 270 7.51 22.83 7.52
C GLN A 270 8.13 22.83 8.92
N ALA A 271 7.37 22.44 9.95
CA ALA A 271 7.88 22.36 11.31
C ALA A 271 8.89 21.22 11.49
N VAL A 272 8.66 20.07 10.85
CA VAL A 272 9.53 18.89 10.92
C VAL A 272 10.77 19.03 10.05
N GLY A 273 10.70 19.74 8.91
CA GLY A 273 11.77 19.83 7.92
C GLY A 273 13.18 20.13 8.48
N PRO A 274 13.36 21.15 9.35
CA PRO A 274 14.66 21.46 9.95
C PRO A 274 15.22 20.38 10.88
N MET A 275 14.37 19.46 11.37
CA MET A 275 14.73 18.38 12.30
C MET A 275 15.12 17.09 11.56
N LEU A 276 14.82 16.99 10.26
CA LEU A 276 15.08 15.77 9.49
C LEU A 276 16.58 15.50 9.33
N PRO A 277 17.04 14.26 9.58
CA PRO A 277 18.40 13.87 9.28
C PRO A 277 18.60 13.75 7.76
N ARG A 278 19.87 13.72 7.31
CA ARG A 278 20.24 13.74 5.89
C ARG A 278 19.46 12.73 5.02
N PRO A 279 19.24 11.47 5.42
CA PRO A 279 18.50 10.50 4.60
C PRO A 279 17.10 10.96 4.19
N PHE A 280 16.43 11.78 5.01
CA PHE A 280 15.08 12.30 4.76
C PHE A 280 15.05 13.77 4.31
N ALA A 281 16.07 14.54 4.68
CA ALA A 281 16.11 15.97 4.46
C ALA A 281 16.10 16.33 2.96
N ASP A 282 15.41 17.44 2.62
CA ASP A 282 15.52 18.05 1.30
C ASP A 282 16.99 18.33 0.96
N TRP A 283 17.35 18.22 -0.31
CA TRP A 283 18.74 18.45 -0.73
C TRP A 283 19.22 19.85 -0.42
N ASN A 284 18.36 20.86 -0.25
CA ASN A 284 18.70 22.23 0.16
C ASN A 284 18.77 22.42 1.69
N SER A 285 18.44 21.40 2.47
CA SER A 285 18.49 21.46 3.93
C SER A 285 19.91 21.74 4.46
N PRO A 286 20.07 22.54 5.53
CA PRO A 286 21.36 22.71 6.20
C PRO A 286 21.92 21.41 6.80
N ALA A 287 21.11 20.34 6.91
CA ALA A 287 21.58 19.02 7.34
C ALA A 287 22.75 18.50 6.48
N TRP A 288 22.78 18.83 5.18
CA TRP A 288 23.82 18.40 4.25
C TRP A 288 25.14 19.19 4.38
N THR A 289 25.13 20.37 5.00
CA THR A 289 26.33 21.20 5.19
C THR A 289 26.87 21.16 6.62
N ASN A 290 26.03 20.84 7.62
CA ASN A 290 26.44 20.79 9.01
C ASN A 290 27.05 19.42 9.36
N LEU A 291 28.37 19.27 9.18
CA LEU A 291 29.12 18.04 9.47
C LEU A 291 29.08 17.63 10.97
N SER A 292 28.74 18.56 11.86
CA SER A 292 28.66 18.33 13.31
C SER A 292 27.32 17.73 13.78
N ALA A 293 26.30 17.69 12.91
CA ALA A 293 25.09 16.93 13.18
C ALA A 293 25.42 15.43 13.05
N GLY A 294 25.60 14.79 14.21
CA GLY A 294 26.05 13.41 14.34
C GLY A 294 25.22 12.43 13.50
N GLY A 295 25.91 11.46 12.90
CA GLY A 295 25.31 10.33 12.19
C GLY A 295 24.55 9.44 13.17
N GLY A 296 23.25 9.72 13.31
CA GLY A 296 22.31 8.77 13.89
C GLY A 296 21.90 7.74 12.85
N THR A 297 21.61 6.53 13.29
CA THR A 297 20.96 5.52 12.46
C THR A 297 19.59 6.03 12.06
N ALA A 298 19.31 6.14 10.76
CA ALA A 298 17.99 6.46 10.26
C ALA A 298 17.16 5.17 10.07
N ASP A 299 15.85 5.26 10.29
CA ASP A 299 14.88 4.18 10.05
C ASP A 299 14.51 4.03 8.56
N GLY A 300 15.02 4.91 7.70
CA GLY A 300 14.68 4.94 6.28
C GLY A 300 15.37 6.04 5.46
N ILE A 301 14.89 6.17 4.23
CA ILE A 301 15.33 7.17 3.25
C ILE A 301 14.14 7.82 2.57
N ARG A 302 14.30 9.06 2.12
CA ARG A 302 13.36 9.69 1.17
C ARG A 302 13.64 9.16 -0.25
N ILE A 303 12.58 8.88 -1.01
CA ILE A 303 12.69 8.38 -2.41
C ILE A 303 11.99 9.28 -3.44
N GLY A 304 11.17 10.23 -3.00
CA GLY A 304 10.47 11.15 -3.89
C GLY A 304 9.39 11.95 -3.17
N GLU A 305 8.44 12.46 -3.95
CA GLU A 305 7.27 13.18 -3.46
C GLU A 305 6.00 12.76 -4.19
N LEU A 306 4.89 12.75 -3.45
CA LEU A 306 3.54 12.61 -3.99
C LEU A 306 2.85 13.97 -4.02
N SER A 307 2.08 14.19 -5.07
CA SER A 307 1.21 15.36 -5.21
C SER A 307 -0.11 14.97 -5.88
N ALA A 308 -1.19 15.65 -5.55
CA ALA A 308 -2.48 15.54 -6.23
C ALA A 308 -2.81 16.91 -6.88
N PRO A 309 -2.25 17.23 -8.07
CA PRO A 309 -2.38 18.55 -8.69
C PRO A 309 -3.84 18.96 -8.96
N GLN A 310 -4.73 17.99 -9.14
CA GLN A 310 -6.18 18.18 -9.31
C GLN A 310 -6.90 18.66 -8.04
N CYS A 311 -6.28 18.45 -6.87
CA CYS A 311 -6.79 18.86 -5.57
C CYS A 311 -6.12 20.15 -5.09
N GLY A 312 -4.79 20.25 -5.20
CA GLY A 312 -4.05 21.44 -4.78
C GLY A 312 -2.52 21.30 -4.85
N PRO A 313 -1.78 22.23 -4.23
CA PRO A 313 -0.31 22.30 -4.35
C PRO A 313 0.45 21.45 -3.33
N LEU A 314 -0.23 20.75 -2.41
CA LEU A 314 0.40 19.96 -1.35
C LEU A 314 1.34 18.90 -1.95
N ARG A 315 2.54 18.79 -1.37
CA ARG A 315 3.55 17.80 -1.72
C ARG A 315 3.96 17.04 -0.48
N ILE A 316 3.88 15.71 -0.54
CA ILE A 316 4.18 14.83 0.59
C ILE A 316 5.43 14.02 0.25
N PRO A 317 6.49 14.08 1.07
CA PRO A 317 7.66 13.22 0.90
C PRO A 317 7.30 11.74 1.02
N VAL A 318 7.77 10.92 0.09
CA VAL A 318 7.67 9.46 0.15
C VAL A 318 8.95 8.91 0.73
N CYS A 319 8.81 8.03 1.72
CA CYS A 319 9.93 7.42 2.42
C CYS A 319 9.88 5.89 2.33
N LEU A 320 11.05 5.27 2.36
CA LEU A 320 11.21 3.82 2.34
C LEU A 320 12.05 3.38 3.55
N PRO A 321 11.66 2.30 4.25
CA PRO A 321 12.47 1.74 5.33
C PRO A 321 13.87 1.35 4.86
N PHE A 322 14.87 1.53 5.72
CA PHE A 322 16.25 1.15 5.46
C PHE A 322 16.89 0.60 6.75
N PRO A 323 17.62 -0.54 6.71
CA PRO A 323 18.05 -1.32 5.54
C PRO A 323 16.89 -1.96 4.76
N LEU A 324 17.09 -2.16 3.46
CA LEU A 324 16.05 -2.72 2.60
C LEU A 324 15.76 -4.17 2.98
N ARG A 325 14.47 -4.48 3.24
CA ARG A 325 14.00 -5.88 3.44
C ARG A 325 13.72 -6.61 2.14
N GLN A 326 13.55 -5.86 1.07
CA GLN A 326 13.18 -6.29 -0.27
C GLN A 326 13.97 -5.44 -1.27
N PRO A 327 14.37 -5.98 -2.44
CA PRO A 327 15.08 -5.19 -3.43
C PRO A 327 14.29 -3.95 -3.86
N LEU A 328 14.99 -2.86 -4.12
CA LEU A 328 14.40 -1.67 -4.74
C LEU A 328 14.71 -1.69 -6.24
N ARG A 329 13.67 -1.73 -7.06
CA ARG A 329 13.78 -1.61 -8.52
C ARG A 329 13.59 -0.17 -8.96
N ILE A 330 14.61 0.42 -9.55
CA ILE A 330 14.50 1.72 -10.21
C ILE A 330 14.21 1.50 -11.69
N ILE A 331 12.99 1.81 -12.11
CA ILE A 331 12.45 1.48 -13.42
C ILE A 331 12.55 2.70 -14.34
N GLY A 332 13.40 2.60 -15.36
CA GLY A 332 13.57 3.66 -16.36
C GLY A 332 14.63 3.33 -17.40
N PRO A 333 14.63 4.05 -18.53
CA PRO A 333 15.66 3.88 -19.55
C PRO A 333 17.02 4.34 -19.03
N ASP A 334 18.11 3.82 -19.61
CA ASP A 334 19.48 4.25 -19.29
C ASP A 334 19.72 5.69 -19.77
N THR A 335 19.38 6.65 -18.92
CA THR A 335 19.41 8.09 -19.20
C THR A 335 20.00 8.84 -18.00
N PRO A 336 20.51 10.07 -18.20
CA PRO A 336 20.99 10.90 -17.09
C PRO A 336 19.95 11.15 -16.00
N GLY A 337 18.65 11.18 -16.35
CA GLY A 337 17.55 11.32 -15.38
C GLY A 337 17.46 10.11 -14.46
N THR A 338 17.46 8.89 -15.02
CA THR A 338 17.52 7.65 -14.24
C THR A 338 18.78 7.59 -13.38
N SER A 339 19.95 7.91 -13.94
CA SER A 339 21.20 7.99 -13.17
C SER A 339 21.09 8.98 -12.01
N ALA A 340 20.41 10.12 -12.18
CA ALA A 340 20.22 11.11 -11.11
C ALA A 340 19.35 10.58 -9.96
N VAL A 341 18.32 9.78 -10.26
CA VAL A 341 17.49 9.09 -9.25
C VAL A 341 18.32 8.03 -8.52
N VAL A 342 19.08 7.21 -9.25
CA VAL A 342 19.97 6.20 -8.64
C VAL A 342 20.99 6.86 -7.72
N PHE A 343 21.60 7.96 -8.16
CA PHE A 343 22.55 8.74 -7.38
C PHE A 343 21.89 9.26 -6.09
N ALA A 344 20.67 9.80 -6.19
CA ALA A 344 19.94 10.32 -5.03
C ALA A 344 19.66 9.23 -3.99
N VAL A 345 19.10 8.10 -4.43
CA VAL A 345 18.78 6.96 -3.57
C VAL A 345 20.05 6.39 -2.93
N ALA A 346 21.11 6.18 -3.70
CA ALA A 346 22.37 5.64 -3.18
C ALA A 346 22.99 6.54 -2.12
N LEU A 347 23.06 7.85 -2.34
CA LEU A 347 23.61 8.79 -1.35
C LEU A 347 22.75 8.86 -0.08
N ARG A 348 21.42 8.78 -0.18
CA ARG A 348 20.56 8.75 1.01
C ARG A 348 20.75 7.47 1.82
N MET A 349 20.87 6.32 1.17
CA MET A 349 21.21 5.06 1.83
C MET A 349 22.57 5.15 2.53
N LEU A 350 23.60 5.65 1.84
CA LEU A 350 24.93 5.86 2.42
C LEU A 350 24.94 6.88 3.56
N ALA A 351 24.01 7.84 3.59
CA ALA A 351 23.89 8.80 4.68
C ALA A 351 23.21 8.21 5.93
N SER A 352 22.64 7.01 5.84
CA SER A 352 21.88 6.38 6.93
C SER A 352 22.77 5.64 7.94
N TYR A 353 23.91 5.10 7.49
CA TYR A 353 24.93 4.49 8.34
C TYR A 353 26.32 4.89 7.86
N ASP A 354 27.26 5.06 8.80
CA ASP A 354 28.61 5.53 8.47
C ASP A 354 29.44 4.46 7.72
N ASP A 355 29.19 3.17 7.99
CA ASP A 355 29.96 2.03 7.49
C ASP A 355 29.13 1.12 6.56
N ILE A 356 28.68 1.70 5.43
CA ILE A 356 28.07 0.94 4.33
C ILE A 356 29.10 0.76 3.22
N ALA A 357 29.39 -0.50 2.87
CA ALA A 357 30.13 -0.86 1.68
C ALA A 357 29.23 -0.70 0.44
N LEU A 358 29.70 0.02 -0.58
CA LEU A 358 28.96 0.24 -1.82
C LEU A 358 29.56 -0.60 -2.95
N ASP A 359 28.82 -1.60 -3.42
CA ASP A 359 29.18 -2.32 -4.63
C ASP A 359 28.26 -1.94 -5.78
N ILE A 360 28.86 -1.67 -6.94
CA ILE A 360 28.14 -1.24 -8.13
C ILE A 360 28.56 -2.12 -9.29
N VAL A 361 27.58 -2.78 -9.90
CA VAL A 361 27.72 -3.41 -11.22
C VAL A 361 27.17 -2.42 -12.25
N ASP A 362 28.06 -1.68 -12.92
CA ASP A 362 27.73 -0.62 -13.89
C ASP A 362 28.12 -1.02 -15.31
N LEU A 363 27.27 -1.82 -15.94
CA LEU A 363 27.51 -2.33 -17.30
C LEU A 363 27.24 -1.27 -18.39
N SER A 364 26.42 -0.24 -18.12
CA SER A 364 26.21 0.86 -19.07
C SER A 364 27.25 1.97 -18.95
N GLY A 365 27.88 2.11 -17.79
CA GLY A 365 28.75 3.24 -17.47
C GLY A 365 27.98 4.50 -17.04
N GLY A 366 26.65 4.41 -16.93
CA GLY A 366 25.78 5.51 -16.55
C GLY A 366 25.97 5.99 -15.10
N LEU A 367 26.63 5.20 -14.25
CA LEU A 367 26.91 5.51 -12.85
C LEU A 367 28.38 5.89 -12.59
N ARG A 368 29.20 6.04 -13.63
CA ARG A 368 30.60 6.52 -13.51
C ARG A 368 30.75 7.83 -12.72
N PRO A 369 29.86 8.84 -12.85
CA PRO A 369 29.95 10.05 -12.03
C PRO A 369 29.85 9.76 -10.53
N LEU A 370 28.96 8.83 -10.13
CA LEU A 370 28.79 8.38 -8.74
C LEU A 370 30.03 7.63 -8.26
N THR A 371 30.51 6.64 -9.02
CA THR A 371 31.68 5.84 -8.62
C THR A 371 32.95 6.67 -8.55
N SER A 372 33.12 7.64 -9.45
CA SER A 372 34.22 8.61 -9.41
C SER A 372 34.16 9.50 -8.16
N ALA A 373 32.97 10.05 -7.86
CA ALA A 373 32.76 10.91 -6.68
C ALA A 373 33.01 10.19 -5.35
N LEU A 374 32.76 8.89 -5.30
CA LEU A 374 32.91 8.06 -4.10
C LEU A 374 34.19 7.21 -4.09
N SER A 375 35.11 7.43 -5.05
CA SER A 375 36.32 6.61 -5.23
C SER A 375 37.29 6.61 -4.05
N HIS A 376 37.21 7.61 -3.17
CA HIS A 376 38.03 7.70 -1.96
C HIS A 376 37.53 6.81 -0.80
N ARG A 377 36.32 6.26 -0.90
CA ARG A 377 35.77 5.42 0.17
C ARG A 377 36.50 4.07 0.23
N PRO A 378 36.85 3.58 1.43
CA PRO A 378 37.66 2.37 1.60
C PRO A 378 36.91 1.07 1.28
N HIS A 379 35.58 1.10 1.14
CA HIS A 379 34.73 -0.09 1.07
C HIS A 379 33.80 -0.06 -0.15
N GLY A 380 34.05 -0.95 -1.11
CA GLY A 380 33.21 -1.12 -2.29
C GLY A 380 33.93 -1.71 -3.49
N THR A 381 33.18 -2.37 -4.38
CA THR A 381 33.67 -2.91 -5.65
C THR A 381 32.88 -2.30 -6.80
N THR A 382 33.57 -1.79 -7.83
CA THR A 382 32.92 -1.36 -9.07
C THR A 382 33.24 -2.35 -10.18
N ILE A 383 32.20 -2.90 -10.80
CA ILE A 383 32.30 -3.88 -11.88
C ILE A 383 31.75 -3.23 -13.14
N ALA A 384 32.61 -3.09 -14.14
CA ALA A 384 32.25 -2.52 -15.43
C ALA A 384 32.26 -3.55 -16.58
N GLY A 385 32.89 -4.72 -16.36
CA GLY A 385 33.00 -5.79 -17.34
C GLY A 385 31.95 -6.89 -17.13
N VAL A 386 31.30 -7.31 -18.20
CA VAL A 386 30.31 -8.42 -18.17
C VAL A 386 30.95 -9.73 -17.67
N ASP A 387 32.21 -9.97 -18.02
CA ASP A 387 32.97 -11.18 -17.70
C ASP A 387 33.25 -11.31 -16.18
N GLU A 388 33.19 -10.22 -15.44
CA GLU A 388 33.46 -10.15 -14.00
C GLU A 388 32.20 -10.38 -13.15
N VAL A 389 31.01 -10.23 -13.73
CA VAL A 389 29.72 -10.29 -13.02
C VAL A 389 29.51 -11.63 -12.34
N ALA A 390 29.81 -12.74 -13.03
CA ALA A 390 29.61 -14.09 -12.49
C ALA A 390 30.48 -14.32 -11.24
N ALA A 391 31.78 -14.05 -11.34
CA ALA A 391 32.72 -14.25 -10.24
C ALA A 391 32.36 -13.39 -9.01
N TYR A 392 31.86 -12.19 -9.25
CA TYR A 392 31.40 -11.32 -8.17
C TYR A 392 30.12 -11.83 -7.50
N LEU A 393 29.08 -12.17 -8.28
CA LEU A 393 27.82 -12.68 -7.74
C LEU A 393 28.02 -13.98 -6.96
N GLU A 394 28.92 -14.85 -7.42
CA GLU A 394 29.33 -16.06 -6.69
C GLU A 394 30.00 -15.72 -5.35
N SER A 395 30.94 -14.77 -5.36
CA SER A 395 31.66 -14.34 -4.15
C SER A 395 30.73 -13.76 -3.08
N ILE A 396 29.82 -12.85 -3.46
CA ILE A 396 28.87 -12.26 -2.50
C ILE A 396 27.83 -13.27 -2.03
N SER A 397 27.38 -14.18 -2.90
CA SER A 397 26.45 -15.25 -2.50
C SER A 397 27.09 -16.19 -1.48
N ALA A 398 28.35 -16.61 -1.71
CA ALA A 398 29.09 -17.44 -0.77
C ALA A 398 29.28 -16.74 0.60
N SER A 399 29.49 -15.42 0.61
CA SER A 399 29.58 -14.63 1.85
C SER A 399 28.26 -14.65 2.63
N VAL A 400 27.12 -14.48 1.93
CA VAL A 400 25.77 -14.55 2.52
C VAL A 400 25.49 -15.96 3.05
N GLU A 401 25.78 -17.02 2.30
CA GLU A 401 25.63 -18.42 2.74
C GLU A 401 26.43 -18.72 4.00
N LEU A 402 27.70 -18.28 4.05
CA LEU A 402 28.54 -18.46 5.22
C LEU A 402 27.97 -17.73 6.44
N GLY A 403 27.45 -16.51 6.26
CA GLY A 403 26.77 -15.76 7.31
C GLY A 403 25.48 -16.43 7.82
N ILE A 404 24.75 -17.15 6.96
CA ILE A 404 23.58 -17.95 7.35
C ILE A 404 24.02 -19.14 8.21
N LEU A 405 25.05 -19.88 7.77
CA LEU A 405 25.58 -21.04 8.48
C LEU A 405 26.12 -20.67 9.87
N ASP A 406 26.85 -19.55 9.97
CA ASP A 406 27.35 -19.04 11.25
C ASP A 406 26.21 -18.67 12.22
N GLY A 407 25.11 -18.11 11.69
CA GLY A 407 23.92 -17.77 12.47
C GLY A 407 23.19 -18.99 13.04
N ALA A 408 23.14 -20.10 12.29
CA ALA A 408 22.57 -21.37 12.75
C ALA A 408 23.40 -22.04 13.86
N GLY A 409 24.69 -21.74 13.95
CA GLY A 409 25.63 -22.26 14.96
C GLY A 409 25.50 -21.64 16.36
N GLY A 410 24.57 -20.70 16.58
CA GLY A 410 24.30 -20.11 17.89
C GLY A 410 25.29 -19.04 18.37
N VAL A 411 26.28 -18.68 17.57
CA VAL A 411 27.18 -17.55 17.84
C VAL A 411 26.53 -16.28 17.28
N ARG A 412 26.03 -15.40 18.16
CA ARG A 412 25.58 -14.06 17.76
C ARG A 412 26.82 -13.21 17.44
N CYS A 413 27.19 -13.11 16.16
CA CYS A 413 28.17 -12.13 15.73
C CYS A 413 27.63 -10.70 15.94
N SER A 414 28.54 -9.79 16.30
CA SER A 414 28.33 -8.35 16.42
C SER A 414 27.71 -7.73 15.16
N ALA A 415 27.25 -6.48 15.25
CA ALA A 415 26.69 -5.69 14.14
C ALA A 415 27.36 -6.03 12.80
N ARG A 416 26.59 -6.63 11.88
CA ARG A 416 27.11 -7.07 10.58
C ARG A 416 27.31 -5.83 9.70
N PRO A 417 28.44 -5.72 8.98
CA PRO A 417 28.69 -4.57 8.11
C PRO A 417 27.59 -4.48 7.06
N GLN A 418 27.02 -3.29 6.89
CA GLN A 418 25.96 -3.06 5.91
C GLN A 418 26.58 -2.98 4.52
N ARG A 419 25.91 -3.55 3.52
CA ARG A 419 26.33 -3.52 2.13
C ARG A 419 25.18 -3.07 1.24
N LEU A 420 25.46 -2.13 0.35
CA LEU A 420 24.56 -1.69 -0.69
C LEU A 420 25.06 -2.23 -2.04
N LEU A 421 24.29 -3.13 -2.65
CA LEU A 421 24.55 -3.67 -3.97
C LEU A 421 23.65 -2.98 -5.00
N VAL A 422 24.25 -2.30 -5.97
CA VAL A 422 23.54 -1.69 -7.11
C VAL A 422 23.82 -2.48 -8.38
N LEU A 423 22.79 -3.08 -8.97
CA LEU A 423 22.84 -3.76 -10.26
C LEU A 423 22.28 -2.82 -11.33
N ASN A 424 23.15 -2.14 -12.06
CA ASN A 424 22.74 -1.21 -13.12
C ASN A 424 22.57 -1.92 -14.46
N HIS A 425 21.72 -1.34 -15.31
CA HIS A 425 21.41 -1.77 -16.67
C HIS A 425 20.73 -3.15 -16.77
N PHE A 426 20.13 -3.63 -15.69
CA PHE A 426 19.45 -4.92 -15.66
C PHE A 426 18.17 -4.89 -16.53
N PRO A 427 17.85 -5.95 -17.30
CA PRO A 427 18.52 -7.25 -17.39
C PRO A 427 19.65 -7.30 -18.44
N PHE A 428 19.92 -6.20 -19.14
CA PHE A 428 20.92 -6.16 -20.21
C PHE A 428 22.36 -6.32 -19.68
N GLY A 429 23.13 -7.19 -20.32
CA GLY A 429 24.48 -7.55 -19.87
C GLY A 429 24.51 -8.60 -18.75
N TYR A 430 23.36 -9.07 -18.28
CA TYR A 430 23.25 -10.20 -17.36
C TYR A 430 22.78 -11.44 -18.12
N GLU A 431 23.49 -12.55 -17.95
CA GLU A 431 23.15 -13.83 -18.56
C GLU A 431 22.24 -14.66 -17.65
N GLN A 432 21.52 -15.63 -18.22
CA GLN A 432 20.59 -16.49 -17.44
C GLN A 432 21.26 -17.21 -16.26
N ARG A 433 22.56 -17.52 -16.36
CA ARG A 433 23.32 -18.11 -15.26
C ARG A 433 23.43 -17.20 -14.02
N HIS A 434 23.22 -15.90 -14.16
CA HIS A 434 23.27 -14.93 -13.06
C HIS A 434 21.97 -14.89 -12.26
N TRP A 435 20.82 -15.30 -12.83
CA TRP A 435 19.50 -15.18 -12.19
C TRP A 435 19.39 -15.87 -10.84
N PRO A 436 19.86 -17.13 -10.66
CA PRO A 436 19.75 -17.80 -9.36
C PRO A 436 20.50 -17.06 -8.25
N ALA A 437 21.68 -16.50 -8.55
CA ALA A 437 22.46 -15.74 -7.58
C ALA A 437 21.78 -14.41 -7.21
N ILE A 438 21.20 -13.70 -8.20
CA ILE A 438 20.47 -12.45 -7.95
C ILE A 438 19.21 -12.72 -7.12
N ALA A 439 18.44 -13.76 -7.45
CA ALA A 439 17.27 -14.17 -6.67
C ALA A 439 17.66 -14.59 -5.23
N PHE A 440 18.73 -15.38 -5.09
CA PHE A 440 19.25 -15.78 -3.78
C PHE A 440 19.63 -14.57 -2.91
N LEU A 441 20.36 -13.61 -3.47
CA LEU A 441 20.76 -12.39 -2.77
C LEU A 441 19.57 -11.48 -2.45
N ALA A 442 18.56 -11.41 -3.33
CA ALA A 442 17.33 -10.67 -3.08
C ALA A 442 16.55 -11.23 -1.89
N GLU A 443 16.49 -12.57 -1.77
CA GLU A 443 15.76 -13.25 -0.70
C GLU A 443 16.54 -13.28 0.62
N HIS A 444 17.84 -13.62 0.57
CA HIS A 444 18.62 -13.91 1.77
C HIS A 444 19.53 -12.76 2.20
N GLY A 445 19.92 -11.89 1.25
CA GLY A 445 20.82 -10.76 1.48
C GLY A 445 20.38 -9.82 2.61
N PRO A 446 19.11 -9.40 2.71
CA PRO A 446 18.65 -8.51 3.77
C PRO A 446 18.93 -9.03 5.18
N SER A 447 18.76 -10.34 5.41
CA SER A 447 19.05 -10.98 6.71
C SER A 447 20.54 -10.97 7.08
N MET A 448 21.41 -10.78 6.08
CA MET A 448 22.86 -10.69 6.20
C MET A 448 23.38 -9.25 6.09
N GLY A 449 22.50 -8.24 5.98
CA GLY A 449 22.89 -6.83 5.86
C GLY A 449 23.20 -6.38 4.43
N VAL A 450 22.77 -7.13 3.41
CA VAL A 450 22.89 -6.75 2.00
C VAL A 450 21.57 -6.15 1.52
N SER A 451 21.56 -4.84 1.26
CA SER A 451 20.45 -4.14 0.59
C SER A 451 20.72 -4.08 -0.91
N MET A 452 19.73 -4.45 -1.72
CA MET A 452 19.87 -4.52 -3.19
C MET A 452 19.03 -3.46 -3.90
N VAL A 453 19.65 -2.77 -4.86
CA VAL A 453 18.98 -1.88 -5.82
C VAL A 453 19.21 -2.42 -7.23
N ILE A 454 18.14 -2.62 -7.99
CA ILE A 454 18.19 -3.10 -9.37
C ILE A 454 17.70 -1.96 -10.28
N VAL A 455 18.49 -1.56 -11.25
CA VAL A 455 18.20 -0.42 -12.13
C VAL A 455 18.11 -0.89 -13.57
N GLY A 456 17.05 -0.50 -14.26
CA GLY A 456 16.93 -0.68 -15.70
C GLY A 456 15.50 -0.57 -16.20
N GLU A 457 15.26 -1.08 -17.41
CA GLU A 457 13.91 -1.11 -17.98
C GLU A 457 13.00 -2.07 -17.22
N ASP A 458 11.68 -1.92 -17.39
CA ASP A 458 10.76 -2.84 -16.74
C ASP A 458 10.89 -4.24 -17.33
N PHE A 459 11.42 -5.16 -16.52
CA PHE A 459 11.61 -6.56 -16.86
C PHE A 459 10.52 -7.47 -16.28
N SER A 460 9.41 -6.91 -15.78
CA SER A 460 8.25 -7.65 -15.27
C SER A 460 7.67 -8.67 -16.27
N SER A 461 7.83 -8.40 -17.56
CA SER A 461 7.33 -9.24 -18.66
C SER A 461 8.35 -10.27 -19.20
N VAL A 462 9.56 -10.33 -18.64
CA VAL A 462 10.62 -11.23 -19.13
C VAL A 462 10.44 -12.62 -18.50
N GLU A 463 9.92 -13.59 -19.27
CA GLU A 463 9.63 -14.96 -18.81
C GLU A 463 10.81 -15.70 -18.13
N ALA A 464 12.05 -15.36 -18.50
CA ALA A 464 13.24 -16.00 -17.96
C ALA A 464 13.65 -15.51 -16.56
N ILE A 465 13.04 -14.42 -16.07
CA ILE A 465 13.32 -13.84 -14.76
C ILE A 465 12.26 -14.33 -13.80
N ASP A 466 12.70 -14.76 -12.62
CA ASP A 466 11.81 -15.26 -11.58
C ASP A 466 10.75 -14.21 -11.24
N SER A 467 9.47 -14.56 -11.43
CA SER A 467 8.34 -13.72 -11.04
C SER A 467 8.41 -13.33 -9.56
N ASP A 468 8.96 -14.18 -8.70
CA ASP A 468 9.13 -13.91 -7.27
C ASP A 468 10.05 -12.71 -7.03
N LEU A 469 11.13 -12.53 -7.82
CA LEU A 469 12.01 -11.36 -7.72
C LEU A 469 11.25 -10.07 -8.02
N VAL A 470 10.32 -10.11 -8.99
CA VAL A 470 9.48 -8.95 -9.33
C VAL A 470 8.49 -8.66 -8.20
N HIS A 471 7.75 -9.68 -7.75
CA HIS A 471 6.72 -9.53 -6.72
C HIS A 471 7.27 -9.15 -5.34
N ARG A 472 8.50 -9.51 -5.02
CA ARG A 472 9.16 -9.20 -3.74
C ARG A 472 10.00 -7.93 -3.77
N SER A 473 9.81 -7.05 -4.77
CA SER A 473 10.60 -5.83 -4.91
C SER A 473 9.74 -4.59 -4.89
N TYR A 474 10.27 -3.50 -4.32
CA TYR A 474 9.66 -2.18 -4.43
C TYR A 474 9.91 -1.63 -5.83
N ALA A 475 8.87 -1.18 -6.52
CA ALA A 475 8.99 -0.51 -7.81
C ALA A 475 9.06 1.02 -7.64
N LEU A 476 10.16 1.62 -8.10
CA LEU A 476 10.39 3.06 -8.10
C LEU A 476 10.54 3.55 -9.55
N PRO A 477 9.53 4.21 -10.14
CA PRO A 477 9.66 4.79 -11.46
C PRO A 477 10.67 5.95 -11.46
N ALA A 478 11.58 5.95 -12.43
CA ALA A 478 12.60 7.00 -12.60
C ALA A 478 12.15 8.15 -13.51
N ALA A 479 10.95 8.07 -14.09
CA ALA A 479 10.37 9.15 -14.88
C ALA A 479 10.09 10.38 -14.00
N ASP A 480 10.29 11.58 -14.54
CA ASP A 480 10.09 12.84 -13.79
C ASP A 480 8.71 12.93 -13.11
N ARG A 481 7.69 12.32 -13.72
CA ARG A 481 6.35 12.16 -13.17
C ARG A 481 5.78 10.82 -13.58
N SER A 482 5.15 10.13 -12.64
CA SER A 482 4.46 8.86 -12.86
C SER A 482 3.15 8.83 -12.08
N GLU A 483 2.18 8.08 -12.60
CA GLU A 483 0.93 7.83 -11.91
C GLU A 483 1.18 6.89 -10.73
N TRP A 484 0.60 7.22 -9.59
CA TRP A 484 0.71 6.48 -8.35
C TRP A 484 -0.67 6.37 -7.71
N CYS A 485 -1.15 5.16 -7.49
CA CYS A 485 -2.43 4.94 -6.82
C CYS A 485 -2.20 4.85 -5.31
N ASP A 486 -2.91 5.63 -4.50
CA ASP A 486 -2.79 5.52 -3.04
C ASP A 486 -3.59 4.31 -2.51
N PRO A 487 -3.07 3.58 -1.51
CA PRO A 487 -3.70 2.34 -1.03
C PRO A 487 -4.95 2.55 -0.17
N TRP A 488 -5.26 3.78 0.25
CA TRP A 488 -6.36 4.06 1.19
C TRP A 488 -7.66 4.46 0.49
N THR A 489 -7.53 5.24 -0.58
CA THR A 489 -8.65 5.84 -1.31
C THR A 489 -8.61 5.47 -2.80
N PHE A 490 -7.54 4.82 -3.27
CA PHE A 490 -7.34 4.40 -4.66
C PHE A 490 -7.41 5.54 -5.67
N ASN A 491 -7.16 6.77 -5.24
CA ASN A 491 -7.11 7.91 -6.12
C ASN A 491 -5.74 8.02 -6.80
N ASP A 492 -5.72 8.64 -7.96
CA ASP A 492 -4.49 8.89 -8.71
C ASP A 492 -3.72 10.08 -8.12
N TRP A 493 -2.48 9.81 -7.79
CA TRP A 493 -1.46 10.78 -7.41
C TRP A 493 -0.39 10.85 -8.48
N THR A 494 0.32 11.96 -8.50
CA THR A 494 1.56 12.10 -9.27
C THR A 494 2.75 11.90 -8.35
N PHE A 495 3.51 10.83 -8.59
CA PHE A 495 4.80 10.60 -7.97
C PHE A 495 5.93 11.26 -8.78
N THR A 496 6.78 12.03 -8.11
CA THR A 496 8.01 12.60 -8.64
C THR A 496 9.20 12.01 -7.88
N PRO A 497 10.08 11.24 -8.54
CA PRO A 497 11.23 10.63 -7.88
C PRO A 497 12.21 11.70 -7.39
N ASP A 498 12.90 11.41 -6.28
CA ASP A 498 13.97 12.26 -5.79
C ASP A 498 15.18 12.18 -6.72
N GLN A 499 15.73 13.33 -7.09
CA GLN A 499 16.90 13.44 -7.98
C GLN A 499 17.98 14.25 -7.28
N ILE A 500 19.25 13.95 -7.58
CA ILE A 500 20.35 14.77 -7.08
C ILE A 500 20.24 16.23 -7.54
N PRO A 501 20.79 17.19 -6.78
CA PRO A 501 20.80 18.59 -7.20
C PRO A 501 21.46 18.78 -8.56
N ALA A 502 20.75 19.45 -9.47
CA ALA A 502 21.32 19.89 -10.75
C ALA A 502 22.39 20.99 -10.59
N ASP A 503 22.33 21.76 -9.49
CA ASP A 503 23.35 22.76 -9.16
C ASP A 503 24.64 22.09 -8.69
N ALA A 504 25.73 22.30 -9.43
CA ALA A 504 27.02 21.66 -9.17
C ALA A 504 27.63 22.05 -7.82
N ASN A 505 27.41 23.28 -7.33
CA ASN A 505 27.92 23.70 -6.03
C ASN A 505 27.17 22.97 -4.91
N ARG A 506 25.85 22.81 -5.07
CA ARG A 506 25.04 22.09 -4.10
C ARG A 506 25.37 20.60 -4.09
N LEU A 507 25.55 19.99 -5.26
CA LEU A 507 26.01 18.61 -5.36
C LEU A 507 27.38 18.43 -4.69
N ALA A 508 28.33 19.33 -4.90
CA ALA A 508 29.64 19.28 -4.25
C ALA A 508 29.54 19.37 -2.71
N GLN A 509 28.63 20.20 -2.18
CA GLN A 509 28.37 20.28 -0.73
C GLN A 509 27.81 18.98 -0.17
N VAL A 510 26.89 18.33 -0.88
CA VAL A 510 26.35 17.01 -0.50
C VAL A 510 27.46 15.96 -0.52
N LEU A 511 28.27 15.93 -1.58
CA LEU A 511 29.35 14.96 -1.76
C LEU A 511 30.47 15.12 -0.72
N ALA A 512 30.74 16.34 -0.25
CA ALA A 512 31.74 16.60 0.78
C ALA A 512 31.49 15.79 2.06
N HIS A 513 30.23 15.48 2.39
CA HIS A 513 29.89 14.61 3.52
C HIS A 513 30.51 13.21 3.43
N PHE A 514 30.67 12.68 2.21
CA PHE A 514 31.16 11.33 1.95
C PHE A 514 32.67 11.27 1.69
N ALA A 515 33.33 12.42 1.52
CA ALA A 515 34.77 12.51 1.25
C ALA A 515 35.64 12.37 2.51
N ASP A 516 35.10 12.75 3.68
CA ASP A 516 35.81 12.75 4.97
C ASP A 516 35.56 11.47 5.80
N ARG A 517 34.94 10.44 5.21
CA ARG A 517 34.44 9.23 5.89
C ARG A 517 34.93 7.92 5.27
#